data_AF-A0AAW5AFV3-F1
#
_entry.id   AF-A0AAW5AFV3-F1
#
_cell.length_a   1.000
_cell.length_b   1.000
_cell.length_c   1.000
_cell.angle_alpha   90.00
_cell.angle_beta   90.00
_cell.angle_gamma   90.00
#
_symmetry.space_group_name_H-M   'P 1'
#
loop_
_entity.id
_entity.type
_entity.pdbx_description
1 polymer ?
#
loop_
_entity_poly.entity_id
_entity_poly.type
_entity_poly.pdbx_seq_one_letter_code
_entity_poly.pdbx_strand_id
1 'polypeptide(L)'
;MQLRGERLKGYLNSKILELISVRQKEIGGYVYSQKEFSKYAGVSRETIRKYQSEIDACLRSCLVSKINHDGDAKYRNLQEKNHKLQREVVMVRTMYEAIRVQYIDLIEAMLSHSIDISILMVKPVGPGELDRTGGNCVLCGGSLDSTV
;
A
#
# COMPACT_ATOMS: atom_id res chain seq x y z
N MET A 1 -38.86 -31.68 13.58
CA MET A 1 -39.38 -30.58 14.42
C MET A 1 -38.98 -29.24 13.80
N GLN A 2 -39.90 -28.44 13.24
CA GLN A 2 -39.56 -27.11 12.70
C GLN A 2 -39.58 -26.08 13.85
N LEU A 3 -38.41 -25.80 14.43
CA LEU A 3 -38.26 -24.71 15.39
C LEU A 3 -38.30 -23.37 14.64
N ARG A 4 -39.23 -22.47 14.99
CA ARG A 4 -39.39 -21.15 14.37
C ARG A 4 -39.25 -20.04 15.41
N GLY A 5 -38.75 -18.88 14.98
CA GLY A 5 -38.67 -17.66 15.78
C GLY A 5 -37.76 -17.77 17.02
N GLU A 6 -38.22 -17.26 18.16
CA GLU A 6 -37.47 -17.23 19.43
C GLU A 6 -37.03 -18.61 19.92
N ARG A 7 -37.82 -19.66 19.67
CA ARG A 7 -37.45 -21.02 20.04
C ARG A 7 -36.20 -21.52 19.31
N LEU A 8 -36.03 -21.10 18.06
CA LEU A 8 -34.82 -21.40 17.29
C LEU A 8 -33.63 -20.59 17.82
N LYS A 9 -33.85 -19.33 18.22
CA LYS A 9 -32.81 -18.51 18.87
C LYS A 9 -32.29 -19.15 20.15
N GLY A 10 -33.21 -19.54 21.04
CA GLY A 10 -32.87 -20.22 22.30
C GLY A 10 -32.12 -21.53 22.07
N TYR A 11 -32.57 -22.32 21.07
CA TYR A 11 -31.89 -23.56 20.68
C TYR A 11 -30.48 -23.33 20.13
N LEU A 12 -30.27 -22.33 19.28
CA LEU A 12 -28.95 -22.03 18.73
C LEU A 12 -27.99 -21.54 19.82
N ASN A 13 -28.45 -20.67 20.72
CA ASN A 13 -27.65 -20.18 21.83
C ASN A 13 -27.26 -21.31 22.80
N SER A 14 -28.20 -22.18 23.17
CA SER A 14 -27.88 -23.32 24.04
C SER A 14 -26.89 -24.27 23.39
N LYS A 15 -27.04 -24.55 22.08
CA LYS A 15 -26.11 -25.41 21.33
C LYS A 15 -24.73 -24.80 21.17
N ILE A 16 -24.61 -23.48 21.06
CA ILE A 16 -23.31 -22.79 21.04
C ILE A 16 -22.61 -22.95 22.38
N LEU A 17 -23.31 -22.67 23.48
CA LEU A 17 -22.74 -22.79 24.82
C LEU A 17 -22.32 -24.24 25.12
N GLU A 18 -23.14 -25.20 24.72
CA GLU A 18 -22.83 -26.63 24.83
C GLU A 18 -21.55 -26.96 24.05
N LEU A 19 -21.46 -26.53 22.78
CA LEU A 19 -20.29 -26.77 21.93
C LEU A 19 -19.01 -26.13 22.50
N ILE A 20 -19.10 -24.89 23.00
CA ILE A 20 -17.98 -24.21 23.67
C ILE A 20 -17.54 -25.01 24.88
N SER A 21 -18.48 -25.42 25.74
CA SER A 21 -18.18 -26.13 26.98
C SER A 21 -17.52 -27.50 26.74
N VAL A 22 -17.95 -28.22 25.71
CA VAL A 22 -17.38 -29.51 25.31
C VAL A 22 -15.95 -29.31 24.81
N ARG A 23 -15.74 -28.36 23.89
CA ARG A 23 -14.43 -28.11 23.28
C ARG A 23 -13.43 -27.47 24.23
N GLN A 24 -13.89 -26.64 25.15
CA GLN A 24 -13.04 -26.04 26.18
C GLN A 24 -12.52 -27.10 27.16
N LYS A 25 -13.33 -28.12 27.47
CA LYS A 25 -12.88 -29.27 28.29
C LYS A 25 -11.89 -30.17 27.55
N GLU A 26 -12.03 -30.33 26.23
CA GLU A 26 -11.16 -31.20 25.43
C GLU A 26 -9.81 -30.55 25.08
N ILE A 27 -9.79 -29.27 24.71
CA ILE A 27 -8.64 -28.64 24.02
C ILE A 27 -8.15 -27.39 24.78
N GLY A 28 -8.79 -26.99 25.88
CA GLY A 28 -8.41 -25.81 26.66
C GLY A 28 -8.73 -24.46 25.99
N GLY A 29 -9.26 -24.48 24.77
CA GLY A 29 -9.69 -23.32 24.02
C GLY A 29 -10.58 -23.71 22.84
N TYR A 30 -11.58 -22.89 22.55
CA TYR A 30 -12.47 -23.09 21.42
C TYR A 30 -12.34 -21.92 20.45
N VAL A 31 -12.31 -22.24 19.16
CA VAL A 31 -12.30 -21.25 18.09
C VAL A 31 -13.50 -21.51 17.19
N TYR A 32 -14.41 -20.53 17.11
CA TYR A 32 -15.69 -20.75 16.44
C TYR A 32 -15.53 -20.90 14.92
N SER A 33 -16.10 -21.98 14.38
CA SER A 33 -16.25 -22.21 12.94
C SER A 33 -17.71 -22.46 12.59
N GLN A 34 -18.26 -21.68 11.67
CA GLN A 34 -19.65 -21.82 11.22
C GLN A 34 -19.94 -23.20 10.61
N LYS A 35 -18.92 -23.83 9.99
CA LYS A 35 -19.05 -25.18 9.41
C LYS A 35 -19.22 -26.24 10.49
N GLU A 36 -18.42 -26.17 11.56
CA GLU A 36 -18.52 -27.10 12.68
C GLU A 36 -19.85 -26.91 13.41
N PHE A 37 -20.22 -25.66 13.71
CA PHE A 37 -21.47 -25.36 14.38
C PHE A 37 -22.69 -25.82 13.58
N SER A 38 -22.69 -25.66 12.24
CA SER A 38 -23.77 -26.16 11.39
C SER A 38 -23.99 -27.67 11.48
N LYS A 39 -22.89 -28.44 11.58
CA LYS A 39 -22.96 -29.90 11.74
C LYS A 39 -23.46 -30.28 13.14
N TYR A 40 -22.98 -29.59 14.17
CA TYR A 40 -23.34 -29.87 15.56
C TYR A 40 -24.79 -29.53 15.89
N ALA A 41 -25.25 -28.33 15.49
CA ALA A 41 -26.61 -27.87 15.77
C ALA A 41 -27.66 -28.47 14.80
N GLY A 42 -27.23 -29.12 13.71
CA GLY A 42 -28.12 -29.73 12.72
C GLY A 42 -28.90 -28.72 11.88
N VAL A 43 -28.33 -27.53 11.65
CA VAL A 43 -28.98 -26.41 10.92
C VAL A 43 -28.16 -26.00 9.70
N SER A 44 -28.84 -25.48 8.67
CA SER A 44 -28.16 -24.95 7.49
C SER A 44 -27.33 -23.71 7.83
N ARG A 45 -26.26 -23.47 7.07
CA ARG A 45 -25.43 -22.26 7.22
C ARG A 45 -26.23 -20.98 6.97
N GLU A 46 -27.24 -21.05 6.11
CA GLU A 46 -28.12 -19.91 5.82
C GLU A 46 -28.96 -19.53 7.03
N THR A 47 -29.47 -20.52 7.77
CA THR A 47 -30.16 -20.28 9.04
C THR A 47 -29.22 -19.64 10.06
N ILE A 48 -27.98 -20.10 10.15
CA ILE A 48 -26.98 -19.49 11.05
C ILE A 48 -26.69 -18.04 10.66
N ARG A 49 -26.55 -17.74 9.36
CA ARG A 49 -26.33 -16.37 8.87
C ARG A 49 -27.48 -15.42 9.24
N LYS A 50 -28.73 -15.89 9.21
CA LYS A 50 -29.90 -15.10 9.62
C LYS A 50 -29.91 -14.72 11.10
N TYR A 51 -29.30 -15.54 11.95
CA TYR A 51 -29.19 -15.29 13.41
C TYR A 51 -27.76 -14.99 13.83
N GLN A 52 -26.92 -14.51 12.90
CA GLN A 52 -25.50 -14.30 13.14
C GLN A 52 -25.25 -13.25 14.22
N SER A 53 -26.11 -12.24 14.31
CA SER A 53 -26.06 -11.18 15.33
C SER A 53 -26.13 -11.74 16.75
N GLU A 54 -27.09 -12.64 17.00
CA GLU A 54 -27.31 -13.25 18.30
C GLU A 54 -26.18 -14.22 18.66
N ILE A 55 -25.72 -14.98 17.67
CA ILE A 55 -24.58 -15.89 17.80
C ILE A 55 -23.31 -15.11 18.13
N ASP A 56 -23.07 -13.98 17.46
CA ASP A 56 -21.92 -13.12 17.71
C ASP A 56 -21.97 -12.49 19.10
N ALA A 57 -23.16 -12.11 19.59
CA ALA A 57 -23.33 -11.63 20.96
C ALA A 57 -22.97 -12.71 22.00
N CYS A 58 -23.43 -13.95 21.77
CA CYS A 58 -23.12 -15.10 22.63
C CYS A 58 -21.62 -15.47 22.61
N LEU A 59 -20.98 -15.41 21.43
CA LEU A 59 -19.54 -15.68 21.30
C LEU A 59 -18.70 -14.61 22.00
N ARG A 60 -19.08 -13.32 21.90
CA ARG A 60 -18.41 -12.23 22.61
C ARG A 60 -18.54 -12.37 24.13
N SER A 61 -19.71 -12.74 24.65
CA SER A 61 -19.89 -12.94 26.09
C SER A 61 -19.06 -14.11 26.62
N CYS A 62 -18.74 -15.10 25.78
CA CYS A 62 -17.92 -16.24 26.15
C CYS A 62 -16.41 -16.05 25.87
N LEU A 63 -15.97 -14.87 25.43
CA LEU A 63 -14.58 -14.57 25.04
C LEU A 63 -13.98 -15.55 24.01
N VAL A 64 -14.83 -16.12 23.15
CA VAL A 64 -14.42 -17.10 22.14
C VAL A 64 -13.89 -16.36 20.91
N SER A 65 -12.64 -16.64 20.55
CA SER A 65 -12.03 -16.20 19.30
C SER A 65 -12.80 -16.78 18.10
N LYS A 66 -13.16 -15.93 17.13
CA LYS A 66 -13.90 -16.33 15.93
C LYS A 66 -12.93 -16.40 14.74
N ILE A 67 -12.86 -17.54 14.05
CA ILE A 67 -12.19 -17.60 12.74
C ILE A 67 -13.16 -17.04 11.69
N ASN A 68 -13.00 -15.76 11.37
CA ASN A 68 -13.64 -15.17 10.20
C ASN A 68 -12.84 -15.55 8.94
N HIS A 69 -13.12 -16.72 8.36
CA HIS A 69 -12.45 -17.20 7.15
C HIS A 69 -12.54 -16.21 5.96
N ASP A 70 -13.60 -15.41 5.85
CA ASP A 70 -13.75 -14.42 4.77
C ASP A 70 -12.91 -13.15 5.00
N GLY A 71 -12.64 -12.80 6.26
CA GLY A 71 -11.74 -11.70 6.61
C GLY A 71 -10.29 -12.03 6.27
N ASP A 72 -9.87 -13.28 6.55
CA ASP A 72 -8.49 -13.72 6.35
C ASP A 72 -8.07 -13.82 4.88
N ALA A 73 -8.97 -14.21 3.97
CA ALA A 73 -8.61 -14.25 2.55
C ALA A 73 -8.42 -12.85 1.97
N LYS A 74 -9.34 -11.92 2.29
CA LYS A 74 -9.24 -10.52 1.87
C LYS A 74 -8.07 -9.80 2.54
N TYR A 75 -7.84 -10.06 3.82
CA TYR A 75 -6.71 -9.54 4.58
C TYR A 75 -5.37 -10.04 4.02
N ARG A 76 -5.23 -11.35 3.76
CA ARG A 76 -4.01 -11.89 3.11
C ARG A 76 -3.78 -11.31 1.73
N ASN A 77 -4.82 -11.17 0.91
CA ASN A 77 -4.70 -10.55 -0.41
C ASN A 77 -4.29 -9.06 -0.32
N LEU A 78 -4.86 -8.32 0.64
CA LEU A 78 -4.48 -6.94 0.91
C LEU A 78 -3.05 -6.82 1.43
N GLN A 79 -2.63 -7.73 2.31
CA GLN A 79 -1.27 -7.80 2.84
C GLN A 79 -0.26 -8.09 1.72
N GLU A 80 -0.57 -9.02 0.83
CA GLU A 80 0.25 -9.37 -0.32
C GLU A 80 0.37 -8.21 -1.32
N LYS A 81 -0.74 -7.52 -1.60
CA LYS A 81 -0.75 -6.29 -2.40
C LYS A 81 0.08 -5.18 -1.76
N ASN A 82 -0.04 -5.00 -0.44
CA ASN A 82 0.73 -3.99 0.28
C ASN A 82 2.24 -4.30 0.18
N HIS A 83 2.62 -5.57 0.37
CA HIS A 83 4.00 -5.99 0.24
C HIS A 83 4.54 -5.84 -1.20
N LYS A 84 3.70 -6.05 -2.22
CA LYS A 84 4.07 -5.78 -3.62
C LYS A 84 4.29 -4.28 -3.85
N LEU A 85 3.37 -3.44 -3.41
CA LEU A 85 3.47 -1.97 -3.54
C LEU A 85 4.69 -1.42 -2.82
N GLN A 86 5.01 -1.92 -1.62
CA GLN A 86 6.22 -1.53 -0.89
C GLN A 86 7.50 -1.86 -1.69
N ARG A 87 7.55 -3.04 -2.33
CA ARG A 87 8.66 -3.42 -3.19
C ARG A 87 8.78 -2.52 -4.42
N GLU A 88 7.66 -2.19 -5.05
CA GLU A 88 7.63 -1.27 -6.19
C GLU A 88 8.12 0.14 -5.80
N VAL A 89 7.71 0.66 -4.65
CA VAL A 89 8.18 1.97 -4.14
C VAL A 89 9.69 1.96 -3.91
N VAL A 90 10.24 0.91 -3.32
CA VAL A 90 11.69 0.78 -3.11
C VAL A 90 12.42 0.73 -4.45
N MET A 91 11.94 -0.08 -5.40
CA MET A 91 12.52 -0.16 -6.75
C MET A 91 12.54 1.20 -7.45
N VAL A 92 11.41 1.91 -7.48
CA VAL A 92 11.30 3.22 -8.13
C VAL A 92 12.21 4.24 -7.47
N ARG A 93 12.31 4.25 -6.13
CA ARG A 93 13.27 5.10 -5.41
C ARG A 93 14.72 4.81 -5.81
N THR A 94 15.10 3.54 -5.88
CA THR A 94 16.46 3.18 -6.30
C THR A 94 16.76 3.57 -7.74
N MET A 95 15.78 3.43 -8.65
CA MET A 95 15.93 3.88 -10.03
C MET A 95 16.06 5.40 -10.12
N TYR A 96 15.25 6.14 -9.36
CA TYR A 96 15.32 7.60 -9.35
C TYR A 96 16.69 8.11 -8.87
N GLU A 97 17.23 7.54 -7.79
CA GLU A 97 18.56 7.93 -7.30
C GLU A 97 19.66 7.55 -8.31
N ALA A 98 19.57 6.39 -8.96
CA ALA A 98 20.52 6.01 -10.00
C ALA A 98 20.50 6.99 -11.18
N ILE A 99 19.32 7.38 -11.65
CA ILE A 99 19.16 8.38 -12.71
C ILE A 99 19.73 9.73 -12.26
N ARG A 100 19.46 10.15 -11.03
CA ARG A 100 19.94 11.42 -10.49
C ARG A 100 21.47 11.47 -10.46
N VAL A 101 22.13 10.39 -10.02
CA VAL A 101 23.60 10.29 -10.05
C VAL A 101 24.12 10.38 -11.48
N GLN A 102 23.54 9.63 -12.41
CA GLN A 102 23.93 9.68 -13.83
C GLN A 102 23.79 11.09 -14.44
N TYR A 103 22.75 11.84 -14.06
CA TYR A 103 22.57 13.23 -14.52
C TYR A 103 23.68 14.15 -13.98
N ILE A 104 24.08 13.99 -12.72
CA ILE A 104 25.18 14.76 -12.14
C ILE A 104 26.47 14.44 -12.89
N ASP A 105 26.79 13.16 -13.08
CA ASP A 105 27.99 12.72 -13.79
C ASP A 105 28.07 13.29 -15.22
N LEU A 106 26.92 13.32 -15.92
CA LEU A 106 26.85 13.88 -17.26
C LEU A 106 27.08 15.40 -17.28
N ILE A 107 26.49 16.13 -16.34
CA ILE A 107 26.72 17.58 -16.21
C ILE A 107 28.18 17.86 -15.87
N GLU A 108 28.77 17.10 -14.94
CA GLU A 108 30.18 17.23 -14.58
C GLU A 108 31.09 16.95 -15.78
N ALA A 109 30.82 15.88 -16.54
CA ALA A 109 31.55 15.57 -17.76
C ALA A 109 31.42 16.71 -18.79
N MET A 110 30.21 17.23 -19.01
CA MET A 110 29.98 18.37 -19.91
C MET A 110 30.73 19.62 -19.48
N LEU A 111 30.78 19.93 -18.17
CA LEU A 111 31.54 21.06 -17.62
C LEU A 111 33.05 20.84 -17.71
N SER A 112 33.53 19.61 -17.50
CA SER A 112 34.95 19.28 -17.60
C SER A 112 35.49 19.38 -19.03
N HIS A 113 34.60 19.16 -20.01
CA HIS A 113 34.91 19.25 -21.43
C HIS A 113 34.40 20.55 -22.07
N SER A 114 33.77 21.44 -21.30
CA SER A 114 33.39 22.75 -21.79
C SER A 114 34.61 23.66 -21.79
N ILE A 115 34.76 24.43 -22.86
CA ILE A 115 35.78 25.46 -22.95
C ILE A 115 35.20 26.70 -22.29
N ASP A 116 35.96 27.29 -21.37
CA ASP A 116 35.61 28.59 -20.81
C ASP A 116 35.78 29.67 -21.89
N ILE A 117 34.67 30.01 -22.56
CA ILE A 117 34.62 31.02 -23.63
C ILE A 117 34.97 32.42 -23.08
N SER A 118 34.97 32.64 -21.76
CA SER A 118 35.43 33.90 -21.18
C SER A 118 36.91 34.19 -21.48
N ILE A 119 37.71 33.16 -21.81
CA ILE A 119 39.10 33.31 -22.28
C ILE A 119 39.16 33.89 -23.70
N LEU A 120 38.17 33.59 -24.54
CA LEU A 120 38.04 34.12 -25.89
C LEU A 120 37.42 35.51 -25.93
N MET A 121 36.81 35.95 -24.83
CA MET A 121 36.31 37.31 -24.65
C MET A 121 37.50 38.23 -24.34
N VAL A 122 37.87 39.08 -25.30
CA VAL A 122 38.87 40.14 -25.08
C VAL A 122 38.36 41.05 -23.96
N LYS A 123 39.03 41.05 -22.79
CA LYS A 123 38.78 42.04 -21.75
C LYS A 123 39.03 43.43 -22.34
N PRO A 124 38.02 44.32 -22.39
CA PRO A 124 38.24 45.66 -22.91
C PRO A 124 39.23 46.38 -21.98
N VAL A 125 40.36 46.77 -22.54
CA VAL A 125 41.37 47.58 -21.85
C VAL A 125 40.94 49.04 -21.98
N GLY A 126 40.06 49.50 -21.08
CA GLY A 126 39.70 50.91 -20.97
C GLY A 126 38.28 51.16 -20.43
N PRO A 127 38.04 52.26 -19.68
CA PRO A 127 36.78 52.53 -19.00
C PRO A 127 35.75 53.20 -19.92
N GLY A 128 35.52 52.67 -21.13
CA GLY A 128 34.67 53.34 -22.12
C GLY A 128 33.99 52.49 -23.19
N GLU A 129 34.36 51.22 -23.37
CA GLU A 129 33.77 50.38 -24.43
C GLU A 129 33.49 48.96 -23.91
N LEU A 130 32.48 48.83 -23.04
CA LEU A 130 32.01 47.53 -22.53
C LEU A 130 30.71 47.04 -23.18
N ASP A 131 30.03 47.88 -23.97
CA ASP A 131 28.61 47.64 -24.29
C ASP A 131 28.31 47.05 -25.69
N ARG A 132 29.32 46.61 -26.47
CA ARG A 132 29.03 46.13 -27.85
C ARG A 132 29.61 44.77 -28.25
N THR A 133 30.50 44.18 -27.46
CA THR A 133 31.10 42.87 -27.77
C THR A 133 30.44 41.71 -27.02
N GLY A 134 29.67 41.97 -25.95
CA GLY A 134 28.99 40.94 -25.17
C GLY A 134 27.66 40.43 -25.76
N GLY A 135 27.16 41.06 -26.84
CA GLY A 135 25.85 40.73 -27.42
C GLY A 135 25.88 39.75 -28.60
N ASN A 136 27.07 39.39 -29.11
CA ASN A 136 27.20 38.61 -30.34
C ASN A 136 27.82 37.24 -30.07
N CYS A 137 27.27 36.19 -30.68
CA CYS A 137 27.82 34.85 -30.61
C CYS A 137 29.24 34.82 -31.22
N VAL A 138 30.24 34.40 -30.45
CA VAL A 138 31.66 34.34 -30.88
C VAL A 138 31.87 33.38 -32.06
N LEU A 139 30.98 32.39 -32.23
CA LEU A 139 31.10 31.37 -33.27
C LEU A 139 30.41 31.73 -34.59
N CYS A 140 29.35 32.54 -34.56
CA CYS A 140 28.58 32.89 -35.77
C CYS A 140 28.34 34.39 -35.98
N GLY A 141 28.79 35.24 -35.05
CA GLY A 141 28.62 36.70 -35.11
C GLY A 141 27.19 37.20 -34.93
N GLY A 142 26.21 36.31 -34.70
CA GLY A 142 24.81 36.68 -34.54
C GLY A 142 24.56 37.42 -33.24
N SER A 143 23.93 38.60 -33.32
CA SER A 143 23.52 39.40 -32.17
C SER A 143 22.27 38.81 -31.50
N LEU A 144 22.21 38.82 -30.17
CA LEU A 144 21.06 38.36 -29.38
C LEU A 144 19.75 39.14 -29.68
N ASP A 145 19.83 40.27 -30.38
CA ASP A 145 18.67 41.08 -30.80
C ASP A 145 18.01 40.61 -32.11
N SER A 146 18.53 39.60 -32.80
CA SER A 146 17.82 38.98 -33.93
C SER A 146 16.85 37.91 -33.42
N THR A 147 15.67 38.37 -33.04
CA THR A 147 14.43 37.62 -32.76
C THR A 147 14.27 36.30 -33.53
N VAL A 148 14.13 35.18 -32.80
CA VAL A 148 12.88 34.39 -32.60
C VAL A 148 12.94 33.75 -31.21
#